data_AF-A0A1X0IAT4-F1
#
_entry.id   AF-A0A1X0IAT4-F1
#
_cell.length_a   1.000
_cell.length_b   1.000
_cell.length_c   1.000
_cell.angle_alpha   90.00
_cell.angle_beta   90.00
_cell.angle_gamma   90.00
#
_symmetry.space_group_name_H-M   'P 1'
#
loop_
_entity.id
_entity.type
_entity.pdbx_description
1 polymer ?
#
loop_
_entity_poly.entity_id
_entity_poly.type
_entity_poly.pdbx_seq_one_letter_code
_entity_poly.pdbx_strand_id
1 'polypeptide(L)'
;MSSQMTPVMQAASDFALIGGIGFTALGVYLSVRRRRLHPLLLLCISAMSFSWIEAPYDWAMYAQFPPAIPRMPSWWPLNVTWGGLPLFVPVGYISYFVLPAVTGTALGRWLSRRFGWRRPPTLLVVGLIVGFCWALFFNGFLGAKLGVFYYGRVIPGLAIREGTVHQYPLYDSLAMAIQMMVFTYLLGRTDPQGRNVIEMWAENRAKSRLGSSLLSVVAVVVVGNVLYGAVFAPHLVTKLGGWVTAGPTEQLFPGVPNQPK
;
A
#
# COMPACT_ATOMS: atom_id res chain seq x y z
N MET A 1 -23.96 -2.70 -22.47
CA MET A 1 -23.14 -2.21 -21.32
C MET A 1 -21.69 -2.33 -21.72
N SER A 2 -20.90 -1.25 -21.69
CA SER A 2 -19.49 -1.34 -22.09
C SER A 2 -18.73 -2.20 -21.08
N SER A 3 -18.39 -3.43 -21.48
CA SER A 3 -17.47 -4.34 -20.80
C SER A 3 -16.01 -3.84 -20.84
N GLN A 4 -15.82 -2.55 -21.07
CA GLN A 4 -14.54 -1.94 -21.35
C GLN A 4 -14.15 -1.01 -20.22
N MET A 5 -12.88 -1.06 -19.85
CA MET A 5 -12.29 -0.14 -18.88
C MET A 5 -12.41 1.29 -19.39
N THR A 6 -12.74 2.22 -18.51
CA THR A 6 -12.67 3.64 -18.84
C THR A 6 -11.21 4.06 -19.03
N PRO A 7 -10.92 5.18 -19.73
CA PRO A 7 -9.55 5.68 -19.86
C PRO A 7 -8.85 5.87 -18.52
N VAL A 8 -9.60 6.20 -17.46
CA VAL A 8 -9.03 6.38 -16.13
C VAL A 8 -8.72 5.06 -15.45
N MET A 9 -9.59 4.06 -15.58
CA MET A 9 -9.29 2.70 -15.11
C MET A 9 -8.04 2.17 -15.83
N GLN A 10 -7.90 2.43 -17.13
CA GLN A 10 -6.72 2.07 -17.89
C GLN A 10 -5.47 2.79 -17.36
N ALA A 11 -5.53 4.11 -17.16
CA ALA A 11 -4.42 4.88 -16.61
C ALA A 11 -4.01 4.42 -15.20
N ALA A 12 -4.96 4.01 -14.35
CA ALA A 12 -4.68 3.44 -13.04
C ALA A 12 -3.97 2.08 -13.14
N SER A 13 -4.42 1.22 -14.06
CA SER A 13 -3.74 -0.06 -14.36
C SER A 13 -2.35 0.15 -14.95
N ASP A 14 -2.18 1.13 -15.83
CA ASP A 14 -0.88 1.47 -16.43
C ASP A 14 0.06 2.01 -15.36
N PHE A 15 -0.41 2.86 -14.44
CA PHE A 15 0.35 3.31 -13.27
C PHE A 15 0.80 2.13 -12.40
N ALA A 16 -0.10 1.17 -12.15
CA ALA A 16 0.22 -0.03 -11.39
C ALA A 16 1.32 -0.85 -12.09
N LEU A 17 1.16 -1.13 -13.39
CA LEU A 17 2.08 -1.97 -14.15
C LEU A 17 3.44 -1.28 -14.39
N ILE A 18 3.44 -0.07 -14.94
CA ILE A 18 4.66 0.68 -15.28
C ILE A 18 5.45 0.99 -14.01
N GLY A 19 4.79 1.48 -12.97
CA GLY A 19 5.46 1.80 -11.71
C GLY A 19 5.98 0.54 -11.01
N GLY A 20 5.17 -0.51 -10.91
CA GLY A 20 5.54 -1.72 -10.19
C GLY A 20 6.68 -2.48 -10.88
N ILE A 21 6.61 -2.63 -12.21
CA ILE A 21 7.69 -3.20 -13.01
C ILE A 21 8.93 -2.29 -12.95
N GLY A 22 8.76 -0.97 -13.11
CA GLY A 22 9.85 -0.01 -13.11
C GLY A 22 10.64 0.01 -11.80
N PHE A 23 9.96 0.10 -10.66
CA PHE A 23 10.62 0.06 -9.34
C PHE A 23 11.28 -1.29 -9.07
N THR A 24 10.65 -2.38 -9.47
CA THR A 24 11.23 -3.72 -9.32
C THR A 24 12.49 -3.87 -10.16
N ALA A 25 12.44 -3.50 -11.45
CA ALA A 25 13.58 -3.52 -12.36
C ALA A 25 14.72 -2.64 -11.85
N LEU A 26 14.42 -1.44 -11.35
CA LEU A 26 15.40 -0.56 -10.72
C LEU A 26 15.99 -1.20 -9.46
N GLY A 27 15.16 -1.81 -8.61
CA GLY A 27 15.60 -2.54 -7.43
C GLY A 27 16.54 -3.68 -7.77
N VAL A 28 16.22 -4.48 -8.78
CA VAL A 28 17.07 -5.57 -9.31
C VAL A 28 18.38 -4.99 -9.85
N TYR A 29 18.32 -3.98 -10.71
CA TYR A 29 19.51 -3.33 -11.28
C TYR A 29 20.45 -2.81 -10.18
N LEU A 30 19.91 -2.09 -9.19
CA LEU A 30 20.69 -1.58 -8.07
C LEU A 30 21.27 -2.72 -7.21
N SER A 31 20.55 -3.83 -7.09
CA SER A 31 21.02 -5.02 -6.36
C SER A 31 22.20 -5.69 -7.07
N VAL A 32 22.09 -5.87 -8.39
CA VAL A 32 23.17 -6.41 -9.24
C VAL A 32 24.39 -5.51 -9.19
N ARG A 33 24.21 -4.19 -9.36
CA ARG A 33 25.31 -3.21 -9.31
C ARG A 33 26.06 -3.22 -7.98
N ARG A 34 25.35 -3.43 -6.87
CA ARG A 34 25.96 -3.51 -5.52
C ARG A 34 26.41 -4.92 -5.13
N ARG A 35 26.14 -5.93 -5.96
CA ARG A 35 26.36 -7.36 -5.67
C ARG A 35 25.72 -7.83 -4.35
N ARG A 36 24.59 -7.21 -3.98
CA ARG A 36 23.76 -7.55 -2.82
C ARG A 36 22.35 -6.97 -2.97
N LEU A 37 21.36 -7.46 -2.23
CA LEU A 37 20.00 -6.93 -2.30
C LEU A 37 19.97 -5.45 -1.94
N HIS A 38 19.30 -4.64 -2.76
CA HIS A 38 19.07 -3.23 -2.49
C HIS A 38 17.82 -3.05 -1.63
N PRO A 39 17.80 -2.12 -0.65
CA PRO A 39 16.61 -1.81 0.15
C PRO A 39 15.34 -1.60 -0.68
N LEU A 40 15.45 -0.97 -1.85
CA LEU A 40 14.34 -0.77 -2.80
C LEU A 40 13.70 -2.09 -3.23
N LEU A 41 14.51 -3.10 -3.57
CA LEU A 41 13.99 -4.40 -3.99
C LEU A 41 13.30 -5.12 -2.83
N LEU A 42 13.87 -5.03 -1.62
CA LEU A 42 13.22 -5.56 -0.41
C LEU A 42 11.86 -4.89 -0.16
N LEU A 43 11.76 -3.58 -0.35
CA LEU A 43 10.48 -2.87 -0.25
C LEU A 43 9.48 -3.31 -1.32
N CYS A 44 9.91 -3.52 -2.58
CA CYS A 44 9.03 -4.01 -3.65
C CYS A 44 8.48 -5.41 -3.31
N ILE A 45 9.33 -6.30 -2.82
CA ILE A 45 8.93 -7.65 -2.37
C ILE A 45 7.93 -7.55 -1.21
N SER A 46 8.21 -6.68 -0.23
CA SER A 46 7.31 -6.46 0.91
C SER A 46 5.95 -5.93 0.46
N ALA A 47 5.91 -4.88 -0.36
CA ALA A 47 4.68 -4.30 -0.90
C ALA A 47 3.84 -5.33 -1.67
N MET A 48 4.46 -6.10 -2.55
CA MET A 48 3.79 -7.16 -3.32
C MET A 48 3.20 -8.23 -2.40
N SER A 49 3.86 -8.54 -1.27
CA SER A 49 3.40 -9.58 -0.34
C SER A 49 2.09 -9.24 0.38
N PHE A 50 1.69 -7.96 0.47
CA PHE A 50 0.43 -7.59 1.14
C PHE A 50 -0.80 -8.07 0.38
N SER A 51 -0.67 -8.29 -0.93
CA SER A 51 -1.75 -8.81 -1.78
C SER A 51 -2.35 -10.15 -1.28
N TRP A 52 -1.63 -10.89 -0.45
CA TRP A 52 -2.10 -12.13 0.17
C TRP A 52 -3.18 -11.91 1.24
N ILE A 53 -3.16 -10.76 1.92
CA ILE A 53 -4.12 -10.37 2.96
C ILE A 53 -4.94 -9.14 2.60
N GLU A 54 -4.81 -8.69 1.35
CA GLU A 54 -5.50 -7.50 0.87
C GLU A 54 -7.01 -7.70 0.79
N ALA A 55 -7.45 -8.87 0.33
CA ALA A 55 -8.86 -9.11 0.18
C ALA A 55 -9.65 -9.01 1.50
N PRO A 56 -9.14 -9.53 2.64
CA PRO A 56 -9.67 -9.22 3.96
C PRO A 56 -9.67 -7.73 4.32
N TYR A 57 -8.62 -6.98 3.97
CA TYR A 57 -8.53 -5.53 4.22
C TYR A 57 -9.62 -4.77 3.47
N ASP A 58 -9.73 -5.00 2.16
CA ASP A 58 -10.77 -4.42 1.30
C ASP A 58 -12.17 -4.73 1.86
N TRP A 59 -12.39 -5.98 2.23
CA TRP A 59 -13.64 -6.40 2.83
C TRP A 59 -13.92 -5.65 4.13
N ALA A 60 -12.93 -5.50 5.01
CA ALA A 60 -13.08 -4.76 6.28
C ALA A 60 -13.41 -3.28 6.04
N MET A 61 -12.84 -2.70 4.98
CA MET A 61 -13.03 -1.32 4.59
C MET A 61 -14.27 -1.06 3.75
N TYR A 62 -15.04 -2.11 3.40
CA TYR A 62 -16.13 -2.02 2.41
C TYR A 62 -15.67 -1.47 1.06
N ALA A 63 -14.43 -1.74 0.67
CA ALA A 63 -13.91 -1.33 -0.64
C ALA A 63 -14.56 -2.18 -1.75
N GLN A 64 -15.06 -1.50 -2.78
CA GLN A 64 -15.64 -2.12 -3.96
C GLN A 64 -15.00 -1.55 -5.21
N PHE A 65 -14.79 -2.42 -6.20
CA PHE A 65 -14.09 -2.09 -7.44
C PHE A 65 -15.01 -2.28 -8.65
N PRO A 66 -14.80 -1.53 -9.75
CA PRO A 66 -15.59 -1.65 -10.96
C PRO A 66 -15.59 -3.07 -11.54
N PRO A 67 -16.73 -3.60 -11.98
CA PRO A 67 -16.82 -4.96 -12.54
C PRO A 67 -16.02 -5.12 -13.85
N ALA A 68 -15.70 -4.02 -14.54
CA ALA A 68 -14.90 -4.02 -15.76
C ALA A 68 -13.41 -4.32 -15.54
N ILE A 69 -12.91 -4.23 -14.30
CA ILE A 69 -11.51 -4.53 -14.00
C ILE A 69 -11.32 -6.05 -13.87
N PRO A 70 -10.33 -6.66 -14.55
CA PRO A 70 -10.01 -8.07 -14.41
C PRO A 70 -9.78 -8.48 -12.95
N ARG A 71 -10.31 -9.64 -12.58
CA ARG A 71 -10.24 -10.17 -11.21
C ARG A 71 -9.12 -11.19 -11.07
N MET A 72 -8.65 -11.34 -9.83
CA MET A 72 -7.84 -12.48 -9.45
C MET A 72 -8.57 -13.80 -9.73
N PRO A 73 -7.85 -14.87 -10.09
CA PRO A 73 -8.43 -16.19 -10.24
C PRO A 73 -9.14 -16.67 -8.97
N SER A 74 -10.10 -17.57 -9.10
CA SER A 74 -10.89 -18.10 -7.98
C SER A 74 -10.05 -18.83 -6.91
N TRP A 75 -8.88 -19.34 -7.28
CA TRP A 75 -7.94 -19.99 -6.35
C TRP A 75 -7.12 -18.99 -5.52
N TRP A 76 -7.19 -17.68 -5.80
CA TRP A 76 -6.43 -16.69 -5.06
C TRP A 76 -6.77 -16.73 -3.56
N PRO A 77 -5.78 -16.68 -2.66
CA PRO A 77 -6.00 -16.78 -1.23
C PRO A 77 -6.98 -15.72 -0.70
N LEU A 78 -7.79 -16.13 0.29
CA LEU A 78 -8.64 -15.24 1.06
C LEU A 78 -9.54 -14.33 0.19
N ASN A 79 -9.99 -14.79 -0.98
CA ASN A 79 -10.80 -14.04 -1.94
C ASN A 79 -12.18 -13.64 -1.39
N VAL A 80 -12.20 -12.71 -0.44
CA VAL A 80 -13.37 -12.22 0.31
C VAL A 80 -13.75 -10.79 -0.05
N THR A 81 -12.94 -10.10 -0.86
CA THR A 81 -13.29 -8.79 -1.43
C THR A 81 -14.61 -8.90 -2.19
N TRP A 82 -15.51 -7.95 -1.96
CA TRP A 82 -16.78 -7.94 -2.67
C TRP A 82 -16.57 -7.72 -4.17
N GLY A 83 -17.00 -8.70 -4.98
CA GLY A 83 -16.76 -8.70 -6.43
C GLY A 83 -15.35 -9.16 -6.85
N GLY A 84 -14.54 -9.64 -5.90
CA GLY A 84 -13.21 -10.19 -6.13
C GLY A 84 -12.09 -9.15 -6.19
N LEU A 85 -10.90 -9.53 -5.77
CA LEU A 85 -9.73 -8.65 -5.77
C LEU A 85 -9.29 -8.33 -7.21
N PRO A 86 -8.99 -7.07 -7.58
CA PRO A 86 -8.47 -6.75 -8.90
C PRO A 86 -7.11 -7.42 -9.18
N LEU A 87 -6.92 -7.90 -10.41
CA LEU A 87 -5.72 -8.63 -10.84
C LEU A 87 -4.43 -7.82 -10.67
N PHE A 88 -4.51 -6.50 -10.85
CA PHE A 88 -3.34 -5.62 -10.82
C PHE A 88 -2.86 -5.26 -9.41
N VAL A 89 -3.58 -5.65 -8.36
CA VAL A 89 -3.27 -5.28 -6.96
C VAL A 89 -1.83 -5.60 -6.56
N PRO A 90 -1.28 -6.83 -6.76
CA PRO A 90 0.07 -7.14 -6.28
C PRO A 90 1.16 -6.23 -6.88
N VAL A 91 1.04 -5.93 -8.18
CA VAL A 91 2.01 -5.07 -8.89
C VAL A 91 1.73 -3.60 -8.57
N GLY A 92 0.46 -3.21 -8.49
CA GLY A 92 0.02 -1.86 -8.14
C GLY A 92 0.42 -1.45 -6.74
N TYR A 93 0.50 -2.39 -5.80
CA TYR A 93 0.99 -2.16 -4.45
C TYR A 93 2.45 -1.71 -4.41
N ILE A 94 3.26 -2.21 -5.34
CA ILE A 94 4.63 -1.72 -5.49
C ILE A 94 4.59 -0.23 -5.87
N SER A 95 3.86 0.15 -6.92
CA SER A 95 3.71 1.56 -7.30
C SER A 95 3.18 2.43 -6.14
N TYR A 96 2.11 1.95 -5.49
CA TYR A 96 1.38 2.67 -4.47
C TYR A 96 2.21 2.93 -3.21
N PHE A 97 2.96 1.93 -2.73
CA PHE A 97 3.76 2.08 -1.51
C PHE A 97 5.19 2.57 -1.77
N VAL A 98 5.81 2.17 -2.87
CA VAL A 98 7.23 2.48 -3.13
C VAL A 98 7.42 3.92 -3.58
N LEU A 99 6.53 4.45 -4.43
CA LEU A 99 6.63 5.83 -4.90
C LEU A 99 6.66 6.86 -3.75
N PRO A 100 5.66 6.90 -2.84
CA PRO A 100 5.71 7.80 -1.69
C PRO A 100 6.84 7.47 -0.73
N ALA A 101 7.25 6.19 -0.57
CA ALA A 101 8.38 5.85 0.28
C ALA A 101 9.72 6.42 -0.25
N VAL A 102 9.94 6.36 -1.57
CA VAL A 102 11.10 6.96 -2.25
C VAL A 102 11.06 8.49 -2.11
N THR A 103 9.91 9.09 -2.35
CA THR A 103 9.69 10.55 -2.20
C THR A 103 9.97 11.00 -0.76
N GLY A 104 9.37 10.34 0.23
CA GLY A 104 9.59 10.63 1.65
C GLY A 104 11.05 10.39 2.07
N THR A 105 11.72 9.40 1.48
CA THR A 105 13.14 9.15 1.73
C THR A 105 14.01 10.30 1.20
N ALA A 106 13.76 10.74 -0.03
CA ALA A 106 14.49 11.84 -0.63
C ALA A 106 14.30 13.14 0.16
N LEU A 107 13.04 13.47 0.48
CA LEU A 107 12.67 14.65 1.25
C LEU A 107 13.23 14.61 2.67
N GLY A 108 13.10 13.48 3.37
CA GLY A 108 13.62 13.32 4.74
C GLY A 108 15.15 13.42 4.81
N ARG A 109 15.86 12.87 3.81
CA ARG A 109 17.33 13.03 3.68
C ARG A 109 17.72 14.48 3.35
N TRP A 110 16.93 15.18 2.55
CA TRP A 110 17.16 16.58 2.26
C TRP A 110 16.96 17.45 3.52
N LEU A 111 15.84 17.29 4.23
CA LEU A 111 15.55 18.00 5.48
C LEU A 111 16.62 17.75 6.54
N SER A 112 17.02 16.49 6.74
CA SER A 112 18.08 16.14 7.70
C SER A 112 19.40 16.84 7.39
N ARG A 113 19.79 16.92 6.10
CA ARG A 113 21.01 17.61 5.67
C ARG A 113 20.89 19.13 5.77
N ARG A 114 19.73 19.68 5.42
CA ARG A 114 19.50 21.13 5.39
C ARG A 114 19.46 21.75 6.79
N PHE A 115 18.85 21.04 7.75
CA PHE A 115 18.58 21.55 9.10
C PHE A 115 19.37 20.86 10.20
N GLY A 116 20.25 19.90 9.86
CA GLY A 116 21.03 19.14 10.85
C GLY A 116 20.18 18.22 11.73
N TRP A 117 18.95 17.90 11.30
CA TRP A 117 18.05 17.06 12.08
C TRP A 117 18.49 15.60 12.15
N ARG A 118 18.11 14.93 13.25
CA ARG A 118 18.35 13.50 13.42
C ARG A 118 17.59 12.70 12.36
N ARG A 119 18.32 12.00 11.51
CA ARG A 119 17.78 11.29 10.36
C ARG A 119 16.68 10.25 10.68
N PRO A 120 16.80 9.39 11.73
CA PRO A 120 15.75 8.40 12.04
C PRO A 120 14.35 9.00 12.29
N PRO A 121 14.14 9.92 13.25
CA PRO A 121 12.81 10.51 13.46
C PRO A 121 12.36 11.38 12.28
N THR A 122 13.27 12.09 11.61
CA THR A 122 12.90 12.87 10.42
C THR A 122 12.34 12.00 9.31
N LEU A 123 12.94 10.83 9.03
CA LEU A 123 12.40 9.89 8.04
C LEU A 123 11.01 9.37 8.41
N LEU A 124 10.77 9.07 9.69
CA LEU A 124 9.47 8.61 10.15
C LEU A 124 8.41 9.70 9.99
N VAL A 125 8.66 10.91 10.50
CA VAL A 125 7.70 12.03 10.41
C VAL A 125 7.41 12.39 8.97
N VAL A 126 8.45 12.49 8.13
CA VAL A 126 8.26 12.82 6.70
C VAL A 126 7.53 11.70 5.98
N GLY A 127 7.85 10.45 6.25
CA GLY A 127 7.15 9.31 5.66
C GLY A 127 5.67 9.27 6.03
N LEU A 128 5.33 9.59 7.29
CA LEU A 128 3.94 9.72 7.74
C LEU A 128 3.21 10.83 7.00
N ILE A 129 3.79 12.04 6.91
CA ILE A 129 3.15 13.18 6.23
C ILE A 129 2.98 12.91 4.73
N VAL A 130 4.04 12.46 4.06
CA VAL A 130 3.99 12.13 2.63
C VAL A 130 2.99 11.02 2.38
N GLY A 131 2.97 9.99 3.23
CA GLY A 131 2.06 8.88 3.09
C GLY A 131 0.60 9.25 3.31
N PHE A 132 0.32 10.09 4.31
CA PHE A 132 -1.02 10.60 4.55
C PHE A 132 -1.52 11.43 3.37
N CYS A 133 -0.72 12.39 2.88
CA CYS A 133 -1.06 13.17 1.70
C CYS A 133 -1.25 12.28 0.48
N TRP A 134 -0.34 11.32 0.25
CA TRP A 134 -0.45 10.38 -0.86
C TRP A 134 -1.75 9.58 -0.80
N ALA A 135 -2.06 8.96 0.32
CA ALA A 135 -3.28 8.18 0.47
C ALA A 135 -4.54 9.06 0.32
N LEU A 136 -4.55 10.26 0.90
CA LEU A 136 -5.69 11.18 0.80
C LEU A 136 -5.92 11.62 -0.65
N PHE A 137 -4.89 12.05 -1.36
CA PHE A 137 -5.01 12.52 -2.74
C PHE A 137 -5.21 11.37 -3.73
N PHE A 138 -4.47 10.28 -3.58
CA PHE A 138 -4.55 9.14 -4.49
C PHE A 138 -5.83 8.33 -4.27
N ASN A 139 -6.20 7.99 -3.04
CA ASN A 139 -7.41 7.20 -2.77
C ASN A 139 -8.64 8.10 -2.70
N GLY A 140 -8.59 9.17 -1.89
CA GLY A 140 -9.76 10.00 -1.59
C GLY A 140 -10.16 10.98 -2.69
N PHE A 141 -9.21 11.49 -3.47
CA PHE A 141 -9.52 12.42 -4.57
C PHE A 141 -9.43 11.77 -5.93
N LEU A 142 -8.34 11.08 -6.26
CA LEU A 142 -8.20 10.44 -7.58
C LEU A 142 -9.02 9.15 -7.63
N GLY A 143 -8.82 8.20 -6.73
CA GLY A 143 -9.50 6.89 -6.74
C GLY A 143 -11.01 7.00 -6.63
N ALA A 144 -11.50 7.69 -5.60
CA ALA A 144 -12.93 7.85 -5.33
C ALA A 144 -13.63 8.81 -6.32
N LYS A 145 -12.97 9.83 -6.89
CA LYS A 145 -13.64 10.70 -7.89
C LYS A 145 -13.62 10.09 -9.28
N LEU A 146 -12.60 9.29 -9.59
CA LEU A 146 -12.40 8.71 -10.92
C LEU A 146 -12.96 7.29 -11.05
N GLY A 147 -13.59 6.78 -9.98
CA GLY A 147 -14.30 5.51 -9.98
C GLY A 147 -13.39 4.29 -10.11
N VAL A 148 -12.15 4.37 -9.63
CA VAL A 148 -11.23 3.21 -9.60
C VAL A 148 -11.64 2.23 -8.49
N PHE A 149 -12.20 2.76 -7.40
CA PHE A 149 -12.89 2.03 -6.34
C PHE A 149 -13.72 3.01 -5.50
N TYR A 150 -14.66 2.48 -4.72
CA TYR A 150 -15.48 3.22 -3.78
C TYR A 150 -15.55 2.51 -2.43
N TYR A 151 -15.71 3.27 -1.36
CA TYR A 151 -15.98 2.72 -0.03
C TYR A 151 -17.50 2.66 0.16
N GLY A 152 -18.04 1.45 0.30
CA GLY A 152 -19.47 1.24 0.49
C GLY A 152 -19.96 1.69 1.86
N ARG A 153 -19.10 1.64 2.89
CA ARG A 153 -19.41 2.15 4.23
C ARG A 153 -18.20 2.77 4.92
N VAL A 154 -18.47 3.71 5.82
CA VAL A 154 -17.47 4.39 6.65
C VAL A 154 -17.99 4.58 8.08
N ILE A 155 -17.06 4.85 9.01
CA ILE A 155 -17.41 5.24 10.39
C ILE A 155 -17.94 6.68 10.38
N PRO A 156 -19.13 6.96 10.93
CA PRO A 156 -19.68 8.30 10.99
C PRO A 156 -18.76 9.31 11.67
N GLY A 157 -18.62 10.50 11.08
CA GLY A 157 -17.77 11.57 11.59
C GLY A 157 -16.26 11.40 11.34
N LEU A 158 -15.82 10.26 10.79
CA LEU A 158 -14.40 9.98 10.47
C LEU A 158 -14.15 9.86 8.95
N ALA A 159 -15.03 10.42 8.13
CA ALA A 159 -14.96 10.37 6.68
C ALA A 159 -15.23 11.74 6.03
N ILE A 160 -14.68 11.93 4.83
CA ILE A 160 -15.04 13.02 3.93
C ILE A 160 -16.25 12.59 3.11
N ARG A 161 -17.23 13.50 2.90
CA ARG A 161 -18.44 13.27 2.06
C ARG A 161 -19.23 12.01 2.45
N GLU A 162 -19.35 11.79 3.75
CA GLU A 162 -20.10 10.68 4.33
C GLU A 162 -21.50 10.53 3.72
N GLY A 163 -21.90 9.29 3.44
CA GLY A 163 -23.22 8.97 2.88
C GLY A 163 -23.34 9.18 1.37
N THR A 164 -22.28 9.61 0.69
CA THR A 164 -22.24 9.74 -0.77
C THR A 164 -21.41 8.62 -1.40
N VAL A 165 -21.57 8.39 -2.71
CA VAL A 165 -20.70 7.48 -3.49
C VAL A 165 -19.23 7.87 -3.37
N HIS A 166 -18.92 9.16 -3.24
CA HIS A 166 -17.56 9.68 -3.11
C HIS A 166 -17.08 9.83 -1.66
N GLN A 167 -17.67 9.08 -0.73
CA GLN A 167 -17.21 9.07 0.65
C GLN A 167 -15.79 8.49 0.76
N TYR A 168 -14.99 9.04 1.68
CA TYR A 168 -13.61 8.60 1.88
C TYR A 168 -13.26 8.53 3.37
N PRO A 169 -12.86 7.35 3.90
CA PRO A 169 -12.48 7.20 5.30
C PRO A 169 -11.10 7.84 5.59
N LEU A 170 -11.06 8.87 6.43
CA LEU A 170 -9.80 9.54 6.81
C LEU A 170 -8.86 8.61 7.58
N TYR A 171 -9.43 7.64 8.30
CA TYR A 171 -8.67 6.62 9.02
C TYR A 171 -7.91 5.67 8.08
N ASP A 172 -8.34 5.50 6.82
CA ASP A 172 -7.57 4.76 5.81
C ASP A 172 -6.29 5.51 5.43
N SER A 173 -6.39 6.82 5.21
CA SER A 173 -5.21 7.66 4.94
C SER A 173 -4.19 7.56 6.05
N LEU A 174 -4.64 7.54 7.32
CA LEU A 174 -3.75 7.38 8.46
C LEU A 174 -3.12 5.97 8.52
N ALA A 175 -3.91 4.92 8.28
CA ALA A 175 -3.42 3.54 8.23
C ALA A 175 -2.33 3.37 7.15
N MET A 176 -2.59 3.84 5.93
CA MET A 176 -1.62 3.83 4.83
C MET A 176 -0.40 4.69 5.14
N ALA A 177 -0.57 5.84 5.80
CA ALA A 177 0.52 6.71 6.22
C ALA A 177 1.49 6.00 7.19
N ILE A 178 0.98 5.19 8.11
CA ILE A 178 1.81 4.41 9.04
C ILE A 178 2.65 3.37 8.28
N GLN A 179 2.06 2.69 7.30
CA GLN A 179 2.80 1.77 6.43
C GLN A 179 3.93 2.49 5.69
N MET A 180 3.63 3.66 5.11
CA MET A 180 4.60 4.48 4.38
C MET A 180 5.67 5.09 5.27
N MET A 181 5.33 5.49 6.49
CA MET A 181 6.29 5.93 7.52
C MET A 181 7.39 4.90 7.72
N VAL A 182 7.02 3.63 7.93
CA VAL A 182 7.99 2.56 8.14
C VAL A 182 8.77 2.26 6.87
N PHE A 183 8.13 2.25 5.71
CA PHE A 183 8.83 2.04 4.43
C PHE A 183 9.86 3.15 4.14
N THR A 184 9.49 4.42 4.34
CA THR A 184 10.42 5.55 4.25
C THR A 184 11.59 5.40 5.22
N TYR A 185 11.33 4.93 6.45
CA TYR A 185 12.39 4.65 7.39
C TYR A 185 13.31 3.52 6.91
N LEU A 186 12.76 2.35 6.53
CA LEU A 186 13.53 1.19 6.09
C LEU A 186 14.35 1.48 4.81
N LEU A 187 13.81 2.27 3.88
CA LEU A 187 14.53 2.68 2.67
C LEU A 187 15.55 3.79 2.96
N GLY A 188 15.19 4.74 3.82
CA GLY A 188 15.93 5.95 4.08
C GLY A 188 17.08 5.78 5.07
N ARG A 189 16.93 4.89 6.06
CA ARG A 189 17.91 4.61 7.10
C ARG A 189 18.89 3.54 6.62
N THR A 190 19.96 4.01 6.00
CA THR A 190 21.07 3.15 5.56
C THR A 190 22.34 3.47 6.33
N ASP A 191 23.24 2.50 6.42
CA ASP A 191 24.62 2.67 6.88
C ASP A 191 25.55 3.18 5.76
N PRO A 192 26.87 3.38 6.02
CA PRO A 192 27.84 3.80 4.99
C PRO A 192 27.96 2.84 3.81
N GLN A 193 27.74 1.55 4.04
CA GLN A 193 27.71 0.52 3.01
C GLN A 193 26.42 0.59 2.19
N GLY A 194 25.39 1.30 2.65
CA GLY A 194 24.08 1.45 2.02
C GLY A 194 23.07 0.36 2.39
N ARG A 195 23.33 -0.42 3.45
CA ARG A 195 22.46 -1.49 3.99
C ARG A 195 21.39 -0.86 4.87
N ASN A 196 20.15 -1.33 4.79
CA ASN A 196 19.11 -0.96 5.75
C ASN A 196 19.18 -1.77 7.04
N VAL A 197 18.31 -1.48 7.99
CA VAL A 197 18.26 -2.16 9.30
C VAL A 197 18.00 -3.66 9.20
N ILE A 198 17.23 -4.11 8.20
CA ILE A 198 16.94 -5.53 7.97
C ILE A 198 18.17 -6.24 7.44
N GLU A 199 18.84 -5.68 6.43
CA GLU A 199 20.09 -6.20 5.88
C GLU A 199 21.17 -6.29 6.96
N MET A 200 21.34 -5.23 7.77
CA MET A 200 22.33 -5.22 8.86
C MET A 200 22.04 -6.33 9.88
N TRP A 201 20.78 -6.53 10.25
CA TRP A 201 20.38 -7.62 11.14
C TRP A 201 20.62 -9.00 10.52
N ALA A 202 20.25 -9.18 9.25
CA ALA A 202 20.37 -10.44 8.54
C ALA A 202 21.84 -10.85 8.34
N GLU A 203 22.72 -9.90 8.00
CA GLU A 203 24.17 -10.16 7.88
C GLU A 203 24.80 -10.54 9.22
N ASN A 204 24.33 -9.98 10.33
CA ASN A 204 24.81 -10.34 11.67
C ASN A 204 24.34 -11.73 12.13
N ARG A 205 23.28 -12.28 11.52
CA ARG A 205 22.69 -13.58 11.88
C ARG A 205 23.08 -14.70 10.94
N ALA A 206 23.25 -14.40 9.66
CA ALA A 206 23.54 -15.42 8.66
C ALA A 206 25.03 -15.77 8.62
N LYS A 207 25.32 -17.05 8.36
CA LYS A 207 26.70 -17.55 8.19
C LYS A 207 27.24 -17.38 6.76
N SER A 208 26.39 -17.01 5.81
CA SER A 208 26.74 -16.87 4.39
C SER A 208 25.97 -15.72 3.74
N ARG A 209 26.48 -15.23 2.60
CA ARG A 209 25.83 -14.16 1.82
C ARG A 209 24.44 -14.55 1.32
N LEU A 210 24.30 -15.78 0.82
CA LEU A 210 23.00 -16.30 0.38
C LEU A 210 22.02 -16.37 1.57
N GLY A 211 22.49 -16.86 2.72
CA GLY A 211 21.70 -16.91 3.94
C GLY A 211 21.23 -15.52 4.38
N SER A 212 22.08 -14.50 4.30
CA SER A 212 21.71 -13.12 4.64
C SER A 212 20.66 -12.55 3.68
N SER A 213 20.81 -12.80 2.37
CA SER A 213 19.83 -12.36 1.37
C SER A 213 18.46 -13.00 1.59
N LEU A 214 18.41 -14.32 1.78
CA LEU A 214 17.17 -15.05 2.07
C LEU A 214 16.53 -14.57 3.37
N LEU A 215 17.34 -14.40 4.42
CA LEU A 215 16.88 -13.91 5.72
C LEU A 215 16.34 -12.48 5.63
N SER A 216 16.95 -11.61 4.82
CA SER A 216 16.46 -10.25 4.56
C SER A 216 15.11 -10.25 3.85
N VAL A 217 14.92 -11.14 2.86
CA VAL A 217 13.63 -11.30 2.15
C VAL A 217 12.55 -11.81 3.10
N VAL A 218 12.82 -12.85 3.87
CA VAL A 218 11.85 -13.37 4.86
C VAL A 218 11.51 -12.29 5.87
N ALA A 219 12.51 -11.59 6.42
CA ALA A 219 12.30 -10.55 7.40
C ALA A 219 11.48 -9.37 6.86
N VAL A 220 11.72 -8.89 5.64
CA VAL A 220 10.95 -7.76 5.09
C VAL A 220 9.50 -8.16 4.77
N VAL A 221 9.27 -9.42 4.39
CA VAL A 221 7.91 -9.96 4.20
C VAL A 221 7.20 -10.06 5.55
N VAL A 222 7.85 -10.64 6.58
CA VAL A 222 7.25 -10.78 7.93
C VAL A 222 6.97 -9.42 8.55
N VAL A 223 7.98 -8.54 8.62
CA VAL A 223 7.81 -7.18 9.19
C VAL A 223 6.75 -6.40 8.42
N GLY A 224 6.76 -6.49 7.09
CA GLY A 224 5.77 -5.85 6.25
C GLY A 224 4.35 -6.33 6.56
N ASN A 225 4.11 -7.65 6.59
CA ASN A 225 2.78 -8.21 6.85
C ASN A 225 2.32 -8.02 8.30
N VAL A 226 3.24 -8.05 9.27
CA VAL A 226 2.90 -7.73 10.67
C VAL A 226 2.46 -6.27 10.77
N LEU A 227 3.17 -5.35 10.12
CA LEU A 227 2.78 -3.94 10.09
C LEU A 227 1.45 -3.74 9.36
N TYR A 228 1.29 -4.38 8.20
CA TYR A 228 0.05 -4.29 7.41
C TYR A 228 -1.13 -4.86 8.19
N GLY A 229 -0.93 -6.00 8.87
CA GLY A 229 -1.89 -6.58 9.80
C GLY A 229 -2.21 -5.67 10.99
N ALA A 230 -1.23 -4.94 11.52
CA ALA A 230 -1.44 -4.01 12.62
C ALA A 230 -2.27 -2.77 12.21
N VAL A 231 -2.12 -2.29 10.96
CA VAL A 231 -2.99 -1.21 10.45
C VAL A 231 -4.35 -1.72 9.99
N PHE A 232 -4.44 -2.97 9.52
CA PHE A 232 -5.68 -3.67 9.19
C PHE A 232 -6.57 -3.94 10.41
N ALA A 233 -5.98 -4.41 11.52
CA ALA A 233 -6.73 -4.94 12.65
C ALA A 233 -7.76 -3.97 13.26
N PRO A 234 -7.47 -2.66 13.44
CA PRO A 234 -8.48 -1.69 13.87
C PRO A 234 -9.70 -1.64 12.95
N HIS A 235 -9.50 -1.71 11.62
CA HIS A 235 -10.60 -1.69 10.66
C HIS A 235 -11.47 -2.94 10.78
N LEU A 236 -10.84 -4.11 10.91
CA LEU A 236 -11.55 -5.36 11.17
C LEU A 236 -12.38 -5.28 12.45
N VAL A 237 -11.80 -4.78 13.55
CA VAL A 237 -12.50 -4.61 14.83
C VAL A 237 -13.70 -3.67 14.67
N THR A 238 -13.53 -2.53 14.00
CA THR A 238 -14.63 -1.58 13.80
C THR A 238 -15.75 -2.13 12.93
N LYS A 239 -15.42 -2.94 11.91
CA LYS A 239 -16.42 -3.63 11.08
C LYS A 239 -17.19 -4.66 11.90
N LEU A 240 -16.48 -5.56 12.58
CA LEU A 240 -17.11 -6.61 13.40
C LEU A 240 -17.89 -6.03 14.58
N GLY A 241 -17.47 -4.89 15.11
CA GLY A 241 -18.19 -4.14 16.13
C GLY A 241 -19.42 -3.38 15.62
N GLY A 242 -19.67 -3.38 14.30
CA GLY A 242 -20.82 -2.72 13.70
C GLY A 242 -20.74 -1.19 13.69
N TRP A 243 -19.54 -0.61 13.76
CA TRP A 243 -19.34 0.85 13.82
C TRP A 243 -19.26 1.51 12.43
N VAL A 244 -19.02 0.73 11.37
CA VAL A 244 -18.89 1.19 9.99
C VAL A 244 -20.28 1.23 9.33
N THR A 245 -21.06 2.26 9.64
CA THR A 245 -22.51 2.27 9.37
C THR A 245 -22.96 3.19 8.25
N ALA A 246 -22.28 4.33 8.03
CA ALA A 246 -22.67 5.33 7.05
C ALA A 246 -22.30 4.88 5.63
N GLY A 247 -23.20 5.03 4.67
CA GLY A 247 -22.97 4.69 3.27
C GLY A 247 -24.09 5.16 2.36
N PRO A 248 -23.86 5.21 1.04
CA PRO A 248 -24.85 5.68 0.08
C PRO A 248 -26.05 4.73 -0.02
N THR A 249 -27.21 5.31 -0.33
CA THR A 249 -28.43 4.55 -0.67
C THR A 249 -28.41 4.07 -2.13
N GLU A 250 -27.66 4.76 -2.99
CA GLU A 250 -27.45 4.40 -4.39
C GLU A 250 -26.38 3.31 -4.57
N GLN A 251 -26.41 2.63 -5.71
CA GLN A 251 -25.39 1.64 -6.06
C GLN A 251 -24.06 2.34 -6.37
N LEU A 252 -22.96 1.81 -5.83
CA LEU A 252 -21.61 2.31 -6.13
C LEU A 252 -21.23 2.09 -7.61
N PHE A 253 -21.70 0.99 -8.20
CA PHE A 253 -21.57 0.71 -9.61
C PHE A 253 -22.92 0.25 -10.19
N PRO A 254 -23.36 0.79 -11.35
CA PRO A 254 -24.64 0.42 -11.94
C PRO A 254 -24.78 -1.09 -12.15
N GLY A 255 -25.86 -1.67 -11.62
CA GLY A 255 -26.17 -3.10 -11.74
C GLY A 255 -25.36 -4.00 -10.81
N VAL A 256 -24.53 -3.44 -9.92
CA VAL A 256 -23.77 -4.20 -8.92
C VAL A 256 -24.32 -3.89 -7.52
N PRO A 257 -24.75 -4.91 -6.76
CA PRO A 257 -25.18 -4.70 -5.38
C PRO A 257 -24.04 -4.17 -4.50
N ASN A 258 -24.36 -3.22 -3.62
CA ASN A 258 -23.44 -2.76 -2.59
C ASN A 258 -23.17 -3.89 -1.58
N GLN A 259 -22.00 -3.87 -0.97
CA GLN A 259 -21.59 -4.89 -0.01
C GLN A 259 -22.54 -4.85 1.20
N PRO A 260 -23.09 -6.01 1.61
CA PRO A 260 -24.00 -6.07 2.75
C PRO A 260 -23.30 -5.64 4.03
N LYS A 261 -24.09 -5.17 5.01
CA LYS A 261 -23.61 -4.81 6.34
C LYS A 261 -22.91 -6.00 6.99
#